data_AF-A0A7C5VJC7-F1
#
_entry.id   AF-A0A7C5VJC7-F1
#
_cell.length_a   1.000
_cell.length_b   1.000
_cell.length_c   1.000
_cell.angle_alpha   90.00
_cell.angle_beta   90.00
_cell.angle_gamma   90.00
#
_symmetry.space_group_name_H-M   'P 1'
#
loop_
_entity.id
_entity.type
_entity.pdbx_description
1 polymer ?
#
loop_
_entity_poly.entity_id
_entity_poly.type
_entity_poly.pdbx_seq_one_letter_code
_entity_poly.pdbx_strand_id
1 'polypeptide(L)'
;MSQRGGALKARGFTLAELAVTLLLLAVLAAVAVPRYLDLQAQTQKAQRQEVLRHLRSAYAIHVAQHRSPPTWNALKALMGNPTPLRLSSSCPSGTTVAYWDGNGNALCNAGERLAYLYADEACTLFLIAVSQTTVTVPIRCLRAHPDTLN
;
A
#
# COMPACT_ATOMS: atom_id res chain seq x y z
N MET A 1 -62.78 -28.01 -1.01
CA MET A 1 -61.55 -27.28 -0.63
C MET A 1 -60.88 -26.80 -1.90
N SER A 2 -61.04 -25.52 -2.27
CA SER A 2 -60.45 -24.92 -3.47
C SER A 2 -59.62 -23.72 -3.03
N GLN A 3 -58.30 -23.90 -2.96
CA GLN A 3 -57.36 -22.80 -2.76
C GLN A 3 -57.11 -22.14 -4.11
N ARG A 4 -57.60 -20.90 -4.27
CA ARG A 4 -57.25 -20.05 -5.40
C ARG A 4 -55.88 -19.43 -5.13
N GLY A 5 -54.85 -19.94 -5.80
CA GLY A 5 -53.54 -19.29 -5.87
C GLY A 5 -53.64 -18.00 -6.67
N GLY A 6 -53.60 -16.86 -5.98
CA GLY A 6 -53.49 -15.54 -6.61
C GLY A 6 -52.09 -15.31 -7.12
N ALA A 7 -51.90 -15.35 -8.45
CA ALA A 7 -50.65 -14.97 -9.09
C ALA A 7 -50.43 -13.45 -8.90
N LEU A 8 -49.40 -13.06 -8.14
CA LEU A 8 -48.97 -11.67 -8.08
C LEU A 8 -48.46 -11.25 -9.46
N LYS A 9 -49.17 -10.31 -10.08
CA LYS A 9 -48.80 -9.74 -11.38
C LYS A 9 -47.53 -8.92 -11.20
N ALA A 10 -46.40 -9.40 -11.73
CA ALA A 10 -45.16 -8.64 -11.77
C ALA A 10 -45.35 -7.37 -12.61
N ARG A 11 -45.34 -6.21 -11.97
CA ARG A 11 -45.29 -4.91 -12.65
C ARG A 11 -43.87 -4.70 -13.17
N GLY A 12 -43.70 -4.65 -14.49
CA GLY A 12 -42.43 -4.30 -15.12
C GLY A 12 -42.11 -2.81 -14.98
N PHE A 13 -40.82 -2.48 -14.96
CA PHE A 13 -40.31 -1.10 -14.98
C PHE A 13 -40.78 -0.35 -16.24
N THR A 14 -41.11 0.93 -16.10
CA THR A 14 -41.48 1.77 -17.25
C THR A 14 -40.24 2.36 -17.93
N LEU A 15 -40.33 2.66 -19.23
CA LEU A 15 -39.22 3.31 -19.97
C LEU A 15 -38.86 4.68 -19.37
N ALA A 16 -39.86 5.43 -18.90
CA ALA A 16 -39.65 6.71 -18.25
C ALA A 16 -38.90 6.57 -16.91
N GLU A 17 -39.22 5.54 -16.14
CA GLU A 17 -38.58 5.27 -14.86
C GLU A 17 -37.10 4.93 -15.02
N LEU A 18 -36.76 4.13 -16.04
CA LEU A 18 -35.37 3.85 -16.39
C LEU A 18 -34.62 5.12 -16.86
N ALA A 19 -35.28 5.96 -17.67
CA ALA A 19 -34.67 7.20 -18.16
C ALA A 19 -34.34 8.18 -17.03
N VAL A 20 -35.27 8.38 -16.09
CA VAL A 20 -35.04 9.27 -14.93
C VAL A 20 -33.99 8.70 -13.99
N THR A 21 -33.97 7.38 -13.75
CA THR A 21 -32.93 6.78 -12.90
C THR A 21 -31.54 6.92 -13.50
N LEU A 22 -31.36 6.66 -14.80
CA LEU A 22 -30.07 6.85 -15.46
C LEU A 22 -29.62 8.32 -15.46
N LEU A 23 -30.56 9.25 -15.61
CA LEU A 23 -30.28 10.68 -15.47
C LEU A 23 -29.76 11.01 -14.06
N LEU A 24 -30.42 10.52 -13.02
CA LEU A 24 -29.98 10.74 -11.63
C LEU A 24 -28.62 10.09 -11.36
N LEU A 25 -28.39 8.86 -11.84
CA LEU A 25 -27.11 8.17 -11.72
C LEU A 25 -25.99 8.94 -12.44
N ALA A 26 -26.26 9.54 -13.60
CA ALA A 26 -25.28 10.35 -14.32
C ALA A 26 -24.83 11.57 -13.50
N VAL A 27 -25.78 12.28 -12.87
CA VAL A 27 -25.45 13.44 -12.00
C VAL A 27 -24.66 13.02 -10.77
N LEU A 28 -25.06 11.93 -10.11
CA LEU A 28 -24.34 11.40 -8.95
C LEU A 28 -22.92 10.96 -9.32
N ALA A 29 -22.75 10.24 -10.43
CA ALA A 29 -21.45 9.78 -10.89
C ALA A 29 -20.51 10.95 -11.21
N ALA A 30 -21.02 12.02 -11.85
CA ALA A 30 -20.22 13.19 -12.19
C ALA A 30 -19.54 13.86 -10.98
N VAL A 31 -20.20 13.87 -9.82
CA VAL A 31 -19.65 14.45 -8.58
C VAL A 31 -18.89 13.41 -7.74
N ALA A 32 -19.36 12.17 -7.71
CA ALA A 32 -18.79 11.12 -6.87
C ALA A 32 -17.42 10.62 -7.36
N VAL A 33 -17.27 10.41 -8.67
CA VAL A 33 -16.04 9.84 -9.26
C VAL A 33 -14.79 10.69 -8.96
N PRO A 34 -14.73 12.01 -9.24
CA PRO A 34 -13.52 12.78 -8.99
C PRO A 34 -13.15 12.83 -7.51
N ARG A 35 -14.14 12.94 -6.61
CA ARG A 35 -13.91 12.92 -5.16
C ARG A 35 -13.36 11.57 -4.68
N TYR A 36 -13.86 10.48 -5.23
CA TYR A 36 -13.39 9.14 -4.88
C TYR A 36 -11.93 8.94 -5.29
N LEU A 37 -11.53 9.39 -6.48
CA LEU A 37 -10.14 9.31 -6.96
C LEU A 37 -9.18 10.13 -6.09
N ASP A 38 -9.58 11.34 -5.69
CA ASP A 38 -8.78 12.19 -4.79
C ASP A 38 -8.62 11.55 -3.39
N LEU A 39 -9.72 11.04 -2.82
CA LEU A 39 -9.66 10.31 -1.55
C LEU A 39 -8.74 9.09 -1.62
N GLN A 40 -8.77 8.32 -2.70
CA GLN A 40 -7.84 7.20 -2.88
C GLN A 40 -6.38 7.66 -2.90
N ALA A 41 -6.06 8.75 -3.59
CA ALA A 41 -4.70 9.27 -3.61
C ALA A 41 -4.22 9.70 -2.21
N GLN A 42 -5.10 10.34 -1.44
CA GLN A 42 -4.83 10.78 -0.07
C GLN A 42 -4.66 9.59 0.89
N THR A 43 -5.50 8.55 0.80
CA THR A 43 -5.37 7.36 1.65
C THR A 43 -4.08 6.61 1.36
N GLN A 44 -3.69 6.47 0.09
CA GLN A 44 -2.43 5.83 -0.29
C GLN A 44 -1.23 6.60 0.29
N LYS A 45 -1.24 7.94 0.23
CA LYS A 45 -0.19 8.76 0.85
C LYS A 45 -0.14 8.57 2.36
N ALA A 46 -1.28 8.63 3.04
CA ALA A 46 -1.36 8.44 4.49
C ALA A 46 -0.88 7.04 4.92
N GLN A 47 -1.24 6.00 4.16
CA GLN A 47 -0.77 4.63 4.37
C GLN A 47 0.76 4.55 4.26
N ARG A 48 1.38 5.11 3.22
CA ARG A 48 2.84 5.11 3.11
C ARG A 48 3.54 5.77 4.29
N GLN A 49 3.01 6.90 4.77
CA GLN A 49 3.55 7.61 5.92
C GLN A 49 3.41 6.81 7.22
N GLU A 50 2.29 6.12 7.38
CA GLU A 50 2.05 5.23 8.52
C GLU A 50 3.02 4.04 8.50
N VAL A 51 3.16 3.37 7.36
CA VAL A 51 4.06 2.22 7.23
C VAL A 51 5.52 2.64 7.44
N LEU A 52 5.93 3.82 6.95
CA LEU A 52 7.25 4.38 7.21
C LEU A 52 7.50 4.63 8.72
N ARG A 53 6.48 5.12 9.44
CA ARG A 53 6.57 5.28 10.90
C ARG A 53 6.68 3.93 11.60
N HIS A 54 5.92 2.93 11.15
CA HIS A 54 6.02 1.57 11.67
C HIS A 54 7.39 0.95 11.40
N LEU A 55 7.97 1.14 10.21
CA LEU A 55 9.34 0.72 9.88
C LEU A 55 10.36 1.31 10.86
N ARG A 56 10.28 2.62 11.15
CA ARG A 56 11.17 3.30 12.10
C ARG A 56 11.00 2.78 13.52
N SER A 57 9.75 2.58 13.94
CA SER A 57 9.42 2.03 15.26
C SER A 57 9.98 0.61 15.42
N ALA A 58 9.71 -0.26 14.45
CA ALA A 58 10.20 -1.64 14.44
C ALA A 58 11.74 -1.69 14.45
N TYR A 59 12.40 -0.79 13.71
CA TYR A 59 13.85 -0.65 13.74
C TYR A 59 14.36 -0.32 15.16
N ALA A 60 13.80 0.71 15.79
CA ALA A 60 14.19 1.13 17.13
C ALA A 60 13.95 0.04 18.18
N ILE A 61 12.82 -0.66 18.09
CA ILE A 61 12.50 -1.81 18.95
C ILE A 61 13.54 -2.91 18.79
N HIS A 62 13.92 -3.26 17.55
CA HIS A 62 14.90 -4.31 17.30
C HIS A 62 16.26 -3.97 17.92
N VAL A 63 16.75 -2.75 17.68
CA VAL A 63 18.02 -2.27 18.22
C VAL A 63 17.99 -2.25 19.75
N ALA A 64 16.88 -1.85 20.36
CA ALA A 64 16.72 -1.86 21.81
C ALA A 64 16.78 -3.28 22.40
N GLN A 65 16.18 -4.26 21.72
CA GLN A 65 16.11 -5.65 22.18
C GLN A 65 17.43 -6.43 21.97
N HIS A 66 18.08 -6.24 20.81
CA HIS A 66 19.20 -7.09 20.38
C HIS A 66 20.55 -6.37 20.43
N ARG A 67 20.56 -5.05 20.66
CA ARG A 67 21.77 -4.18 20.59
C ARG A 67 22.49 -4.28 19.25
N SER A 68 21.78 -4.64 18.19
CA SER A 68 22.31 -4.81 16.85
C SER A 68 21.29 -4.30 15.81
N PRO A 69 21.77 -3.84 14.64
CA PRO A 69 20.90 -3.44 13.55
C PRO A 69 20.11 -4.63 12.96
N PRO A 70 18.80 -4.48 12.67
CA PRO A 70 17.98 -5.54 12.10
C PRO A 70 18.36 -5.87 10.66
N THR A 71 18.20 -7.14 10.28
CA THR A 71 18.07 -7.52 8.87
C THR A 71 16.65 -7.24 8.36
N TRP A 72 16.46 -7.24 7.04
CA TRP A 72 15.12 -7.05 6.44
C TRP A 72 14.07 -8.05 6.95
N ASN A 73 14.46 -9.33 7.10
CA ASN A 73 13.53 -10.36 7.56
C ASN A 73 13.16 -10.17 9.04
N ALA A 74 14.13 -9.78 9.89
CA ALA A 74 13.85 -9.46 11.29
C ALA A 74 12.92 -8.24 11.42
N LEU A 75 13.15 -7.21 10.59
CA LEU A 75 12.33 -6.01 10.55
C LEU A 75 10.89 -6.31 10.10
N LYS A 76 10.71 -7.08 9.03
CA LYS A 76 9.38 -7.54 8.57
C LYS A 76 8.66 -8.36 9.63
N ALA A 77 9.37 -9.26 10.32
CA ALA A 77 8.78 -10.08 11.36
C ALA A 77 8.22 -9.24 12.51
N LEU A 78 8.93 -8.20 12.94
CA LEU A 78 8.46 -7.26 13.96
C LEU A 78 7.22 -6.47 13.54
N MET A 79 7.03 -6.26 12.24
CA MET A 79 5.84 -5.60 11.69
C MET A 79 4.68 -6.58 11.43
N GLY A 80 4.81 -7.86 11.77
CA GLY A 80 3.79 -8.88 11.52
C GLY A 80 3.79 -9.47 10.11
N ASN A 81 4.92 -9.39 9.40
CA ASN A 81 5.09 -9.88 8.02
C ASN A 81 4.03 -9.37 7.03
N PRO A 82 3.85 -8.04 6.90
CA PRO A 82 2.87 -7.50 5.96
C PRO A 82 3.23 -7.89 4.52
N THR A 83 2.32 -8.58 3.83
CA THR A 83 2.53 -9.06 2.45
C THR A 83 2.81 -7.95 1.42
N PRO A 84 2.27 -6.71 1.55
CA PRO A 84 2.57 -5.64 0.60
C PRO A 84 3.93 -4.97 0.87
N LEU A 85 4.55 -5.22 2.03
CA LEU A 85 5.85 -4.62 2.34
C LEU A 85 6.97 -5.40 1.66
N ARG A 86 7.61 -4.76 0.69
CA ARG A 86 8.59 -5.38 -0.17
C ARG A 86 9.89 -4.58 -0.20
N LEU A 87 10.92 -5.23 -0.74
CA LEU A 87 12.25 -4.67 -0.91
C LEU A 87 12.71 -4.90 -2.34
N SER A 88 13.37 -3.90 -2.92
CA SER A 88 13.98 -3.98 -4.24
C SER A 88 15.30 -3.21 -4.25
N SER A 89 16.34 -3.77 -4.90
CA SER A 89 17.62 -3.11 -5.21
C SER A 89 17.66 -2.43 -6.58
N SER A 90 16.59 -2.51 -7.35
CA SER A 90 16.51 -1.96 -8.70
C SER A 90 15.63 -0.70 -8.78
N CYS A 91 15.26 -0.13 -7.62
CA CYS A 91 14.24 0.91 -7.58
C CYS A 91 14.58 2.07 -6.65
N PRO A 92 14.81 3.29 -7.19
CA PRO A 92 15.30 3.58 -8.54
C PRO A 92 16.67 2.88 -8.81
N SER A 93 17.09 2.77 -10.08
CA SER A 93 18.25 1.97 -10.50
C SER A 93 19.47 2.11 -9.58
N GLY A 94 19.93 0.99 -9.03
CA GLY A 94 21.12 0.92 -8.16
C GLY A 94 20.89 1.32 -6.70
N THR A 95 19.66 1.64 -6.31
CA THR A 95 19.32 1.95 -4.91
C THR A 95 18.39 0.89 -4.33
N THR A 96 18.60 0.59 -3.05
CA THR A 96 17.75 -0.35 -2.32
C THR A 96 16.69 0.39 -1.51
N VAL A 97 15.43 0.09 -1.83
CA VAL A 97 14.26 0.76 -1.29
C VAL A 97 13.25 -0.25 -0.76
N ALA A 98 12.81 -0.03 0.48
CA ALA A 98 11.60 -0.61 1.01
C ALA A 98 10.40 0.11 0.40
N TYR A 99 9.41 -0.63 -0.09
CA TYR A 99 8.21 -0.07 -0.72
C TYR A 99 6.94 -0.81 -0.28
N TRP A 100 5.81 -0.14 -0.38
CA TRP A 100 4.48 -0.70 -0.12
C TRP A 100 3.77 -0.97 -1.45
N ASP A 101 3.63 -2.25 -1.78
CA ASP A 101 2.99 -2.73 -3.01
C ASP A 101 1.46 -2.68 -2.88
N GLY A 102 0.90 -1.47 -2.97
CA GLY A 102 -0.53 -1.23 -2.81
C GLY A 102 -1.37 -1.76 -3.97
N ASN A 103 -0.77 -1.95 -5.15
CA ASN A 103 -1.44 -2.46 -6.34
C ASN A 103 -1.26 -3.97 -6.58
N GLY A 104 -0.37 -4.63 -5.82
CA GLY A 104 -0.14 -6.07 -5.85
C GLY A 104 0.66 -6.56 -7.06
N ASN A 105 1.34 -5.68 -7.79
CA ASN A 105 2.08 -6.05 -9.00
C ASN A 105 3.51 -6.52 -8.73
N ALA A 106 3.97 -6.48 -7.47
CA ALA A 106 5.33 -6.82 -7.03
C ALA A 106 6.43 -6.02 -7.75
N LEU A 107 6.07 -4.86 -8.32
CA LEU A 107 6.98 -3.90 -8.91
C LEU A 107 7.09 -2.70 -7.97
N CYS A 108 8.26 -2.08 -7.96
CA CYS A 108 8.46 -0.87 -7.19
C CYS A 108 8.09 0.33 -8.07
N ASN A 109 6.84 0.79 -7.94
CA ASN A 109 6.31 1.89 -8.74
C ASN A 109 6.65 3.24 -8.11
N ALA A 110 6.61 4.30 -8.91
CA ALA A 110 6.66 5.66 -8.36
C ALA A 110 5.43 5.88 -7.46
N GLY A 111 5.64 6.48 -6.29
CA GLY A 111 4.56 6.68 -5.32
C GLY A 111 4.26 5.48 -4.43
N GLU A 112 5.06 4.42 -4.44
CA GLU A 112 4.95 3.29 -3.49
C GLU A 112 6.16 3.18 -2.55
N ARG A 113 7.22 3.93 -2.85
CA ARG A 113 8.52 3.86 -2.17
C ARG A 113 8.42 4.44 -0.77
N LEU A 114 9.02 3.76 0.21
CA LEU A 114 8.97 4.12 1.63
C LEU A 114 10.29 4.73 2.14
N ALA A 115 11.37 3.96 2.03
CA ALA A 115 12.66 4.33 2.59
C ALA A 115 13.81 3.70 1.81
N TYR A 116 14.89 4.47 1.66
CA TYR A 116 16.20 3.96 1.30
C TYR A 116 16.81 3.22 2.48
N LEU A 117 17.44 2.07 2.20
CA LEU A 117 18.11 1.26 3.21
C LEU A 117 19.61 1.15 2.91
N TYR A 118 20.42 1.32 3.96
CA TYR A 118 21.86 1.42 3.86
C TYR A 118 22.58 0.38 4.71
N ALA A 119 23.73 -0.07 4.21
CA ALA A 119 24.61 -1.06 4.83
C ALA A 119 25.60 -0.43 5.84
N ASP A 120 25.70 0.90 5.88
CA ASP A 120 26.59 1.69 6.73
C ASP A 120 25.81 2.69 7.61
N GLU A 121 26.38 3.06 8.75
CA GLU A 121 25.79 4.00 9.70
C GLU A 121 25.76 5.45 9.17
N ALA A 122 26.64 5.80 8.21
CA ALA A 122 26.66 7.12 7.58
C ALA A 122 25.58 7.27 6.47
N CYS A 123 24.89 6.18 6.13
CA CYS A 123 23.90 6.08 5.07
C CYS A 123 24.41 6.56 3.71
N THR A 124 25.53 5.99 3.28
CA THR A 124 26.21 6.29 2.01
C THR A 124 26.25 5.10 1.06
N LEU A 125 26.24 3.88 1.60
CA LEU A 125 26.28 2.62 0.88
C LEU A 125 24.90 1.97 0.96
N PHE A 126 24.21 1.88 -0.17
CA PHE A 126 22.95 1.13 -0.23
C PHE A 126 23.20 -0.34 0.09
N LEU A 127 22.21 -1.00 0.67
CA LEU A 127 22.23 -2.45 0.79
C LEU A 127 22.32 -3.07 -0.61
N ILE A 128 23.30 -3.94 -0.84
CA ILE A 128 23.44 -4.71 -2.08
C ILE A 128 23.12 -6.18 -1.78
N ALA A 129 22.62 -6.92 -2.77
CA ALA A 129 22.15 -8.31 -2.64
C ALA A 129 20.85 -8.52 -1.83
N VAL A 130 19.77 -7.85 -2.24
CA VAL A 130 18.43 -8.04 -1.66
C VAL A 130 17.53 -8.84 -2.59
N SER A 131 17.40 -10.14 -2.35
CA SER A 131 16.18 -10.86 -2.74
C SER A 131 15.16 -10.73 -1.60
N GLN A 132 13.86 -10.75 -1.89
CA GLN A 132 12.81 -10.65 -0.85
C GLN A 132 12.89 -11.75 0.23
N THR A 133 13.64 -12.82 -0.06
CA THR A 133 13.76 -14.05 0.74
C THR A 133 15.08 -14.16 1.50
N THR A 134 16.19 -13.62 0.99
CA THR A 134 17.52 -13.78 1.62
C THR A 134 18.26 -12.44 1.68
N VAL A 135 18.00 -11.66 2.74
CA VAL A 135 18.79 -10.47 3.09
C VAL A 135 19.49 -10.74 4.40
N THR A 136 20.77 -11.07 4.32
CA THR A 136 21.62 -11.32 5.49
C THR A 136 22.36 -10.07 5.94
N VAL A 137 22.37 -9.01 5.14
CA VAL A 137 23.04 -7.75 5.48
C VAL A 137 22.15 -6.93 6.43
N PRO A 138 22.68 -6.47 7.58
CA PRO A 138 21.93 -5.64 8.51
C PRO A 138 21.71 -4.24 7.92
N ILE A 139 20.51 -3.71 8.16
CA ILE A 139 20.15 -2.33 7.86
C ILE A 139 20.77 -1.47 8.95
N ARG A 140 21.74 -0.62 8.61
CA ARG A 140 22.41 0.27 9.59
C ARG A 140 21.83 1.67 9.61
N CYS A 141 21.30 2.10 8.47
CA CYS A 141 20.59 3.36 8.39
C CYS A 141 19.41 3.24 7.41
N LEU A 142 18.37 4.02 7.69
CA LEU A 142 17.21 4.18 6.84
C LEU A 142 16.89 5.67 6.67
N ARG A 143 16.57 6.09 5.44
CA ARG A 143 16.12 7.46 5.13
C ARG A 143 14.81 7.41 4.36
N ALA A 144 13.88 8.30 4.67
CA ALA A 144 12.61 8.37 3.94
C ALA A 144 12.84 8.64 2.45
N HIS A 145 12.07 7.96 1.60
CA HIS A 145 12.03 8.25 0.18
C HIS A 145 11.17 9.51 -0.08
N PRO A 146 11.52 10.41 -1.01
CA PRO A 146 10.73 11.61 -1.33
C PRO A 146 9.23 11.34 -1.56
N ASP A 147 8.90 10.26 -2.28
CA ASP A 147 7.53 9.75 -2.52
C ASP A 147 6.66 9.51 -1.24
N THR A 148 7.26 9.44 -0.06
CA THR A 148 6.53 9.34 1.22
C THR A 148 6.23 10.66 1.90
N LEU A 149 7.05 11.68 1.64
CA LEU A 149 6.99 12.95 2.34
C LEU A 149 6.01 13.90 1.65
N ASN A 150 5.91 13.79 0.32
CA ASN A 150 5.01 14.58 -0.53
C ASN A 150 3.70 13.87 -0.84
#